data_AF-A0A7M5XCC3-F1
#
_entry.id   AF-A0A7M5XCC3-F1
#
_cell.length_a   1.000
_cell.length_b   1.000
_cell.length_c   1.000
_cell.angle_alpha   90.00
_cell.angle_beta   90.00
_cell.angle_gamma   90.00
#
_symmetry.space_group_name_H-M   'P 1'
#
loop_
_entity.id
_entity.type
_entity.pdbx_description
1 polymer ?
#
loop_
_entity_poly.entity_id
_entity_poly.type
_entity_poly.pdbx_seq_one_letter_code
_entity_poly.pdbx_strand_id
1 'polypeptide(L)'
;MASNNNSRPSSKCSRSRTCAVVGRKSSDYRFSKWEDEWCDLHQTTYSNSVCTCLPPFQLFTFPTERENPEARMIWRELINRREPSNKNLLWSPSRHKQSRVCSVHFPDGMPTKTNPHP
;
A
#
# COMPACT_ATOMS: atom_id res chain seq x y z
N MET A 1 12.89 -3.44 38.13
CA MET A 1 12.63 -2.46 37.04
C MET A 1 13.35 -2.98 35.81
N ALA A 2 12.63 -3.64 34.90
CA ALA A 2 13.24 -4.22 33.70
C ALA A 2 13.40 -3.11 32.65
N SER A 3 14.65 -2.76 32.36
CA SER A 3 15.01 -1.78 31.33
C SER A 3 14.71 -2.37 29.95
N ASN A 4 13.70 -1.84 29.29
CA ASN A 4 13.36 -2.13 27.89
C ASN A 4 14.39 -1.45 26.97
N ASN A 5 15.41 -2.18 26.56
CA ASN A 5 16.28 -1.79 25.45
C ASN A 5 15.81 -2.48 24.18
N ASN A 6 14.81 -1.88 23.52
CA ASN A 6 14.46 -2.23 22.14
C ASN A 6 14.94 -1.11 21.21
N SER A 7 16.27 -1.01 21.09
CA SER A 7 16.92 -0.21 20.08
C SER A 7 16.61 -0.79 18.70
N ARG A 8 15.52 -0.34 18.06
CA ARG A 8 15.30 -0.63 16.64
C ARG A 8 16.35 0.13 15.83
N PRO A 9 17.17 -0.54 15.01
CA PRO A 9 18.17 0.14 14.18
C PRO A 9 17.44 1.01 13.14
N SER A 10 17.60 2.32 13.27
CA SER A 10 17.39 3.26 12.18
C SER A 10 18.41 3.01 11.06
N SER A 11 17.99 3.29 9.83
CA SER A 11 18.78 3.35 8.59
C SER A 11 19.16 2.03 7.90
N LYS A 12 18.15 1.39 7.30
CA LYS A 12 18.26 0.93 5.91
C LYS A 12 17.23 1.70 5.09
N CYS A 13 17.58 2.15 3.89
CA CYS A 13 16.66 2.76 2.93
C CYS A 13 15.61 1.70 2.54
N SER A 14 14.63 1.45 3.42
CA SER A 14 13.56 0.51 3.16
C SER A 14 12.67 1.16 2.11
N ARG A 15 12.46 0.43 1.01
CA ARG A 15 11.52 0.81 -0.04
C ARG A 15 10.13 0.84 0.59
N SER A 16 9.74 1.96 1.18
CA SER A 16 8.41 2.10 1.78
C SER A 16 7.38 1.92 0.68
N ARG A 17 6.56 0.86 0.76
CA ARG A 17 5.45 0.68 -0.18
C ARG A 17 4.36 1.65 0.25
N THR A 18 4.02 2.54 -0.66
CA THR A 18 3.02 3.58 -0.45
C THR A 18 2.00 3.54 -1.57
N CYS A 19 0.77 3.91 -1.23
CA CYS A 19 -0.27 4.10 -2.23
C CYS A 19 0.15 5.21 -3.20
N ALA A 20 0.00 4.94 -4.50
CA ALA A 20 0.35 5.87 -5.56
C ALA A 20 -0.70 6.98 -5.75
N VAL A 21 -1.92 6.80 -5.24
CA VAL A 21 -3.01 7.78 -5.33
C VAL A 21 -2.69 9.03 -4.53
N VAL A 22 -2.84 10.20 -5.16
CA VAL A 22 -2.53 11.49 -4.56
C VAL A 22 -3.43 11.75 -3.35
N GLY A 23 -2.86 12.30 -2.28
CA GLY A 23 -3.62 12.69 -1.08
C GLY A 23 -3.86 11.56 -0.06
N ARG A 24 -3.64 10.29 -0.41
CA ARG A 24 -3.79 9.18 0.54
C ARG A 24 -2.45 8.75 1.14
N LYS A 25 -2.42 8.59 2.47
CA LYS A 25 -1.22 8.20 3.23
C LYS A 25 -1.17 6.72 3.58
N SER A 26 -1.80 5.84 2.80
CA SER A 26 -1.71 4.39 3.02
C SER A 26 -0.31 3.89 2.68
N SER A 27 0.42 3.44 3.71
CA SER A 27 1.80 2.98 3.60
C SER A 27 2.05 1.75 4.46
N ASP A 28 3.10 1.00 4.15
CA ASP A 28 3.55 -0.11 4.99
C ASP A 28 3.74 0.30 6.45
N TYR A 29 4.31 1.48 6.68
CA TYR A 29 4.52 1.98 8.04
C TYR A 29 3.19 2.11 8.80
N ARG A 30 2.13 2.61 8.15
CA ARG A 30 0.81 2.68 8.77
C ARG A 30 0.20 1.30 8.97
N PHE A 31 0.46 0.36 8.05
CA PHE A 31 0.01 -1.02 8.17
C PHE A 31 0.68 -1.69 9.38
N SER A 32 2.01 -1.62 9.49
CA SER A 32 2.74 -2.15 10.65
C SER A 32 2.34 -1.48 11.96
N LYS A 33 2.05 -0.18 11.93
CA LYS A 33 1.50 0.50 13.11
C LYS A 33 0.15 -0.09 13.53
N TRP A 34 -0.74 -0.36 12.57
CA TRP A 34 -2.01 -1.02 12.85
C TRP A 34 -1.81 -2.45 13.36
N GLU A 35 -0.87 -3.21 12.81
CA GLU A 35 -0.53 -4.56 13.30
C GLU A 35 -0.04 -4.56 14.77
N ASP A 36 0.62 -3.47 15.20
CA ASP A 36 1.10 -3.28 16.57
C ASP A 36 0.01 -2.71 17.52
N GLU A 37 -1.14 -2.27 17.00
CA GLU A 37 -2.25 -1.75 17.81
C GLU A 37 -3.01 -2.88 18.54
N TRP A 38 -3.66 -2.52 19.64
CA TRP A 38 -4.47 -3.44 20.44
C TRP A 38 -5.85 -3.67 19.81
N CYS A 39 -6.30 -4.91 19.78
CA CYS A 39 -7.62 -5.33 19.34
C CYS A 39 -8.49 -5.67 20.56
N ASP A 40 -9.51 -4.86 20.84
CA ASP A 40 -10.42 -5.08 21.96
C ASP A 40 -11.32 -6.32 21.79
N LEU A 41 -11.58 -6.74 20.54
CA LEU A 41 -12.42 -7.91 20.26
C LEU A 41 -11.71 -9.23 20.61
N HIS A 42 -10.41 -9.30 20.36
CA HIS A 42 -9.61 -10.52 20.56
C HIS A 42 -8.64 -10.40 21.75
N GLN A 43 -8.63 -9.26 22.45
CA GLN A 43 -7.77 -8.97 23.61
C GLN A 43 -6.29 -9.27 23.34
N THR A 44 -5.81 -8.87 22.16
CA THR A 44 -4.44 -9.09 21.69
C THR A 44 -4.07 -8.04 20.64
N THR A 45 -2.80 -7.96 20.20
CA THR A 45 -2.41 -7.15 19.05
C THR A 45 -3.00 -7.67 17.73
N TYR A 46 -3.22 -6.78 16.74
CA TYR A 46 -3.72 -7.17 15.41
C TYR A 46 -2.77 -8.10 14.64
N SER A 47 -1.47 -8.05 14.91
CA SER A 47 -0.45 -8.96 14.38
C SER A 47 -0.55 -10.39 14.91
N ASN A 48 -1.26 -10.62 16.02
CA ASN A 48 -1.36 -11.94 16.63
C ASN A 48 -2.23 -12.87 15.76
N SER A 49 -1.80 -14.12 15.60
CA SER A 49 -2.52 -15.12 14.79
C SER A 49 -3.94 -15.44 15.27
N VAL A 50 -4.27 -15.11 16.53
CA VAL A 50 -5.63 -15.25 17.08
C VAL A 50 -6.55 -14.12 16.62
N CYS A 51 -6.01 -12.96 16.24
CA CYS A 51 -6.80 -11.85 15.73
C CYS A 51 -7.20 -12.10 14.28
N THR A 52 -8.50 -12.15 14.01
CA THR A 52 -9.05 -12.36 12.66
C THR A 52 -9.60 -11.08 12.02
N CYS A 53 -9.35 -9.92 12.63
CA CYS A 53 -9.79 -8.64 12.11
C CYS A 53 -9.12 -8.34 10.75
N LEU A 54 -9.93 -7.88 9.80
CA LEU A 54 -9.41 -7.47 8.50
C LEU A 54 -8.61 -6.17 8.63
N PRO A 55 -7.51 -6.04 7.87
CA PRO A 55 -6.73 -4.81 7.87
C PRO A 55 -7.53 -3.64 7.29
N PRO A 56 -7.22 -2.40 7.70
CA PRO A 56 -7.91 -1.20 7.21
C PRO A 56 -7.68 -0.94 5.72
N PHE A 57 -6.62 -1.54 5.15
CA PHE A 57 -6.36 -1.57 3.72
C PHE A 57 -5.37 -2.67 3.35
N GLN A 58 -5.41 -3.11 2.10
CA GLN A 58 -4.36 -3.93 1.47
C GLN A 58 -3.68 -3.12 0.36
N LEU A 59 -2.42 -3.43 0.03
CA LEU A 59 -1.66 -2.78 -1.05
C LEU A 59 -1.49 -3.71 -2.24
N PHE A 60 -2.12 -3.37 -3.37
CA PHE A 60 -2.05 -4.12 -4.62
C PHE A 60 -0.96 -3.59 -5.56
N THR A 61 -0.27 -4.50 -6.24
CA THR A 61 0.73 -4.17 -7.25
C THR A 61 0.09 -3.66 -8.52
N PHE A 62 0.73 -2.70 -9.19
CA PHE A 62 0.35 -2.39 -10.57
C PHE A 62 0.51 -3.62 -11.47
N PRO A 63 -0.36 -3.79 -12.48
CA PRO A 63 -0.15 -4.77 -13.53
C PRO A 63 1.24 -4.61 -14.14
N THR A 64 1.90 -5.74 -14.41
CA THR A 64 3.24 -5.71 -15.01
C THR A 64 3.14 -5.38 -16.49
N GLU A 65 4.13 -4.64 -17.01
CA GLU A 65 4.18 -4.26 -18.44
C GLU A 65 4.06 -5.49 -19.37
N ARG A 66 4.64 -6.62 -18.94
CA ARG A 66 4.64 -7.86 -19.72
C ARG A 66 3.30 -8.59 -19.69
N GLU A 67 2.58 -8.49 -18.58
CA GLU A 67 1.34 -9.25 -18.34
C GLU A 67 0.13 -8.50 -18.86
N ASN A 68 0.04 -7.19 -18.57
CA ASN A 68 -1.08 -6.37 -18.99
C ASN A 68 -0.66 -4.89 -19.06
N PRO A 69 -0.04 -4.46 -20.18
CA PRO A 69 0.39 -3.07 -20.35
C PRO A 69 -0.80 -2.11 -20.42
N GLU A 70 -1.94 -2.54 -20.97
CA GLU A 70 -3.16 -1.73 -21.07
C GLU A 70 -3.73 -1.39 -19.68
N ALA A 71 -3.95 -2.38 -18.82
CA ALA A 71 -4.42 -2.15 -17.46
C ALA A 71 -3.45 -1.26 -16.67
N ARG A 72 -2.14 -1.40 -16.90
CA ARG A 72 -1.13 -0.52 -16.29
C ARG A 72 -1.28 0.94 -16.75
N MET A 73 -1.58 1.18 -18.03
CA MET A 73 -1.87 2.53 -18.55
C MET A 73 -3.15 3.10 -17.95
N ILE A 74 -4.24 2.32 -17.93
CA ILE A 74 -5.52 2.73 -17.34
C ILE A 74 -5.33 3.12 -15.87
N TRP A 75 -4.60 2.33 -15.07
CA TRP A 75 -4.32 2.68 -13.67
C TRP A 75 -3.55 4.00 -13.57
N ARG A 76 -2.58 4.28 -14.44
CA ARG A 76 -1.84 5.55 -14.42
C ARG A 76 -2.75 6.74 -14.70
N GLU A 77 -3.67 6.59 -15.64
CA GLU A 77 -4.64 7.61 -16.01
C GLU A 77 -5.64 7.88 -14.88
N LEU A 78 -6.23 6.85 -14.30
CA LEU A 78 -7.20 6.95 -13.21
C LEU A 78 -6.57 7.56 -11.94
N ILE A 79 -5.34 7.16 -11.62
CA ILE A 79 -4.58 7.73 -10.50
C ILE A 79 -4.23 9.20 -10.77
N ASN A 80 -4.10 9.58 -12.05
CA ASN A 80 -3.85 10.94 -12.54
C ASN A 80 -2.69 11.66 -11.81
N ARG A 81 -1.70 10.89 -11.36
CA ARG A 81 -0.51 11.44 -10.69
C ARG A 81 0.40 12.04 -11.76
N ARG A 82 0.93 13.24 -11.50
CA ARG A 82 1.86 13.93 -12.41
C ARG A 82 3.31 13.66 -12.04
N GLU A 83 4.17 13.60 -13.06
CA GLU A 83 5.62 13.52 -12.84
C GLU A 83 6.10 14.77 -12.08
N PRO A 84 6.90 14.63 -11.01
CA PRO A 84 7.43 15.78 -10.28
C PRO A 84 8.26 16.71 -11.16
N SER A 85 8.99 16.15 -12.12
CA SER A 85 9.88 16.90 -13.02
C SER A 85 9.14 17.55 -14.19
N ASN A 86 7.96 17.05 -14.59
CA ASN A 86 7.17 17.61 -15.67
C ASN A 86 5.68 17.35 -15.43
N LYS A 87 4.95 18.39 -15.02
CA LYS A 87 3.53 18.29 -14.67
C LYS A 87 2.62 17.95 -15.86
N ASN A 88 3.08 18.11 -17.09
CA ASN A 88 2.33 17.75 -18.29
C ASN A 88 2.37 16.23 -18.55
N LEU A 89 3.30 15.50 -17.91
CA LEU A 89 3.44 14.06 -18.06
C LEU A 89 2.78 13.30 -16.91
N LEU A 90 2.11 12.20 -17.25
CA LEU A 90 1.60 11.25 -16.27
C LEU A 90 2.74 10.45 -15.67
N TRP A 91 2.74 10.40 -14.35
CA TRP A 91 3.69 9.60 -13.58
C TRP A 91 3.62 8.13 -13.97
N SER A 92 4.78 7.49 -14.02
CA SER A 92 4.86 6.05 -14.30
C SER A 92 5.43 5.28 -13.11
N PRO A 93 4.76 4.21 -12.66
CA PRO A 93 5.35 3.30 -11.68
C PRO A 93 6.62 2.70 -12.28
N SER A 94 7.77 2.89 -11.64
CA SER A 94 9.00 2.24 -12.10
C SER A 94 9.04 0.79 -11.61
N ARG A 95 9.74 -0.08 -12.34
CA ARG A 95 9.92 -1.48 -11.94
C ARG A 95 10.58 -1.64 -10.57
N HIS A 96 11.44 -0.69 -10.21
CA HIS A 96 12.24 -0.72 -8.98
C HIS A 96 11.56 -0.04 -7.79
N LYS A 97 10.60 0.86 -8.04
CA LYS A 97 9.77 1.46 -7.00
C LYS A 97 8.57 0.55 -6.81
N GLN A 98 8.43 0.00 -5.61
CA GLN A 98 7.32 -0.89 -5.25
C GLN A 98 6.02 -0.08 -5.06
N SER A 99 5.64 0.69 -6.08
CA SER A 99 4.40 1.45 -6.08
C SER A 99 3.21 0.51 -6.01
N ARG A 100 2.23 0.89 -5.21
CA ARG A 100 1.02 0.11 -4.94
C ARG A 100 -0.21 0.99 -5.02
N VAL A 101 -1.38 0.38 -5.11
CA VAL A 101 -2.68 1.04 -4.91
C VAL A 101 -3.38 0.34 -3.77
N CYS A 102 -4.01 1.09 -2.87
CA CYS A 102 -4.65 0.47 -1.71
C CYS A 102 -6.09 0.03 -2.01
N SER A 103 -6.56 -1.00 -1.31
CA SER A 103 -7.86 -1.67 -1.49
C SER A 103 -9.05 -0.72 -1.60
N VAL A 104 -9.03 0.39 -0.88
CA VAL A 104 -10.11 1.39 -0.83
C VAL A 104 -10.43 2.07 -2.17
N HIS A 105 -9.55 1.93 -3.17
CA HIS A 105 -9.77 2.46 -4.52
C HIS A 105 -10.51 1.45 -5.40
N PHE A 106 -10.56 0.18 -5.01
CA PHE A 106 -11.30 -0.83 -5.74
C PHE A 106 -12.70 -0.94 -5.17
N PRO A 107 -13.77 -0.94 -6.01
CA PRO A 107 -15.13 -1.14 -5.55
C PRO A 107 -15.32 -2.40 -4.71
N ASP A 108 -14.65 -3.49 -5.10
CA ASP A 108 -14.69 -4.79 -4.42
C ASP A 108 -13.62 -4.93 -3.32
N GLY A 109 -12.91 -3.84 -2.98
CA GLY A 109 -11.75 -3.89 -2.09
C GLY A 109 -10.50 -4.55 -2.70
N MET A 110 -10.61 -5.10 -3.91
CA MET A 110 -9.50 -5.69 -4.67
C MET A 110 -9.79 -5.64 -6.18
N PRO A 111 -8.77 -5.71 -7.04
CA PRO A 111 -9.00 -5.87 -8.48
C PRO A 111 -9.64 -7.22 -8.79
N THR A 112 -10.80 -7.20 -9.45
CA THR A 112 -11.54 -8.39 -9.89
C THR A 112 -11.66 -8.43 -11.41
N LYS A 113 -12.24 -9.50 -11.98
CA LYS A 113 -12.51 -9.56 -13.43
C LYS A 113 -13.54 -8.52 -13.87
N THR A 114 -14.50 -8.19 -13.01
CA THR A 114 -15.55 -7.20 -13.24
C THR A 114 -15.07 -5.78 -12.95
N ASN A 115 -14.31 -5.59 -11.88
CA ASN A 115 -13.75 -4.31 -11.46
C ASN A 115 -12.21 -4.41 -11.33
N PRO A 116 -11.47 -4.48 -12.46
CA PRO A 116 -10.01 -4.66 -12.45
C PRO A 116 -9.21 -3.39 -12.11
N HIS A 117 -9.89 -2.25 -11.98
CA HIS A 117 -9.27 -0.93 -11.91
C HIS A 117 -9.59 -0.23 -10.57
N PRO A 118 -8.65 0.62 -10.08
CA PRO A 118 -8.84 1.45 -8.89
C PRO A 118 -9.64 2.72 -9.17
#